data_AF-A0A062VQW1-F1
#
_entry.id   AF-A0A062VQW1-F1
#
_cell.length_a   1.000
_cell.length_b   1.000
_cell.length_c   1.000
_cell.angle_alpha   90.00
_cell.angle_beta   90.00
_cell.angle_gamma   90.00
#
_symmetry.space_group_name_H-M   'P 1'
#
loop_
_entity.id
_entity.type
_entity.pdbx_description
1 polymer ?
#
loop_
_entity_poly.entity_id
_entity_poly.type
_entity_poly.pdbx_seq_one_letter_code
_entity_poly.pdbx_strand_id
1 'polypeptide(L)'
;MESVEAGPTSPVFDPDGMRTFIRSVIAEFATRRTRRIPDNRGREFKMTFGCCVQAVRYAEAYMVLCDSGLSLEARASARAALEHAVTVEWAYFRVGGLDRLANSATSTSWDIRDRLHRWRQTADDPGDRPGFTAAEKVPRLTSDEGLLRQLDPDDVLLNPGYAVLSQGVHVTNQTITGFFRTINEQRDIQINHHRQDNLADYTLHLVAASCMLVAWIQATCSRTRSGYRSSMRSQMPWGCQSGSTTCGQRAIAPTPERDQGKAGGSDRPYLRTGDLAGAETWLSMSICTRTALPVLLGNPWRRDSRAHEEAPGRRHVAAGNETKTSD
;
A
#
# COMPACT_ATOMS: atom_id res chain seq x y z
N MET A 1 -28.11 26.99 -30.54
CA MET A 1 -26.82 26.27 -30.47
C MET A 1 -26.42 26.24 -29.02
N GLU A 2 -26.72 25.14 -28.32
CA GLU A 2 -26.24 24.91 -26.96
C GLU A 2 -24.73 24.64 -27.03
N SER A 3 -23.97 25.47 -26.31
CA SER A 3 -22.55 25.28 -26.08
C SER A 3 -22.34 24.01 -25.27
N VAL A 4 -21.73 23.00 -25.88
CA VAL A 4 -21.25 21.79 -25.19
C VAL A 4 -20.12 22.25 -24.25
N GLU A 5 -20.41 22.31 -22.95
CA GLU A 5 -19.38 22.54 -21.94
C GLU A 5 -18.36 21.40 -22.02
N ALA A 6 -17.09 21.76 -22.24
CA ALA A 6 -15.99 20.81 -22.23
C ALA A 6 -15.95 20.14 -20.85
N GLY A 7 -16.27 18.84 -20.82
CA GLY A 7 -16.22 18.06 -19.59
C GLY A 7 -14.84 18.16 -18.91
N PRO A 8 -14.78 17.92 -17.58
CA PRO A 8 -13.55 18.04 -16.83
C PRO A 8 -12.46 17.16 -17.48
N THR A 9 -11.38 17.79 -17.94
CA THR A 9 -10.21 17.09 -18.47
C THR A 9 -9.69 16.15 -17.39
N SER A 10 -9.62 14.85 -17.70
CA SER A 10 -9.02 13.88 -16.81
C SER A 10 -7.63 14.38 -16.37
N PRO A 11 -7.30 14.28 -15.07
CA PRO A 11 -6.03 14.73 -14.55
C PRO A 11 -4.91 14.00 -15.30
N VAL A 12 -3.99 14.79 -15.86
CA VAL A 12 -2.86 14.28 -16.61
C VAL A 12 -1.86 13.68 -15.62
N PHE A 13 -1.40 12.45 -15.89
CA PHE A 13 -0.31 11.83 -15.15
C PHE A 13 0.97 12.65 -15.37
N ASP A 14 1.51 13.22 -14.29
CA ASP A 14 2.75 14.01 -14.29
C ASP A 14 3.85 13.27 -13.50
N PRO A 15 4.72 12.49 -14.17
CA PRO A 15 5.79 11.74 -13.51
C PRO A 15 6.84 12.68 -12.88
N ASP A 16 7.11 13.83 -13.47
CA ASP A 16 8.11 14.78 -12.97
C ASP A 16 7.63 15.45 -11.68
N GLY A 17 6.34 15.79 -11.62
CA GLY A 17 5.68 16.24 -10.40
C GLY A 17 5.77 15.21 -9.27
N MET A 18 5.54 13.92 -9.56
CA MET A 18 5.67 12.85 -8.57
C MET A 18 7.10 12.67 -8.07
N ARG A 19 8.09 12.67 -8.97
CA ARG A 19 9.52 12.60 -8.60
C ARG A 19 9.93 13.78 -7.72
N THR A 20 9.49 14.98 -8.08
CA THR A 20 9.73 16.22 -7.32
C THR A 20 9.13 16.12 -5.91
N PHE A 21 7.90 15.62 -5.81
CA PHE A 21 7.24 15.38 -4.53
C PHE A 21 8.02 14.37 -3.67
N ILE A 22 8.39 13.21 -4.22
CA ILE A 22 9.17 12.18 -3.50
C ILE A 22 10.48 12.78 -2.97
N ARG A 23 11.23 13.51 -3.82
CA ARG A 23 12.48 14.18 -3.42
C ARG A 23 12.26 15.20 -2.30
N SER A 24 11.14 15.93 -2.31
CA SER A 24 10.81 16.88 -1.23
C SER A 24 10.59 16.17 0.10
N VAL A 25 9.91 15.01 0.11
CA VAL A 25 9.70 14.19 1.31
C VAL A 25 11.03 13.61 1.81
N ILE A 26 11.89 13.10 0.92
CA ILE A 26 13.24 12.63 1.26
C ILE A 26 14.03 13.74 1.94
N ALA A 27 14.04 14.94 1.36
CA ALA A 27 14.75 16.08 1.92
C ALA A 27 14.22 16.46 3.32
N GLU A 28 12.90 16.40 3.55
CA GLU A 28 12.31 16.69 4.86
C GLU A 28 12.81 15.71 5.95
N PHE A 29 12.83 14.42 5.64
CA PHE A 29 13.26 13.36 6.57
C PHE A 29 14.79 13.31 6.77
N ALA A 30 15.58 13.71 5.78
CA ALA A 30 17.04 13.76 5.89
C ALA A 30 17.55 14.85 6.85
N THR A 31 16.72 15.84 7.19
CA THR A 31 17.17 16.94 8.05
C THR A 31 17.47 16.47 9.48
N ARG A 32 18.71 16.74 9.96
CA ARG A 32 19.10 16.61 11.39
C ARG A 32 18.47 17.68 12.29
N ARG A 33 17.39 18.34 11.83
CA ARG A 33 16.76 19.44 12.55
C ARG A 33 16.04 18.88 13.78
N THR A 34 16.23 19.54 14.91
CA THR A 34 15.48 19.23 16.13
C THR A 34 14.00 19.46 15.86
N ARG A 35 13.18 18.40 15.99
CA ARG A 35 11.73 18.49 15.84
C ARG A 35 11.10 18.64 17.23
N ARG A 36 10.26 19.67 17.41
CA ARG A 36 9.45 19.81 18.61
C ARG A 36 8.21 18.93 18.46
N ILE A 37 8.16 17.82 19.18
CA ILE A 37 7.00 16.94 19.22
C ILE A 37 6.14 17.33 20.43
N PRO A 38 4.83 17.58 20.27
CA PRO A 38 3.93 17.79 21.41
C PRO A 38 3.98 16.61 22.38
N ASP A 39 4.01 16.87 23.69
CA ASP A 39 4.16 15.81 24.71
C ASP A 39 3.05 14.75 24.61
N ASN A 40 1.83 15.18 24.28
CA ASN A 40 0.68 14.30 24.07
C ASN A 40 0.73 13.47 22.78
N ARG A 41 1.73 13.67 21.92
CA ARG A 41 1.98 12.90 20.69
C ARG A 41 3.32 12.16 20.69
N GLY A 42 4.06 12.25 21.80
CA GLY A 42 5.39 11.67 21.91
C GLY A 42 5.41 10.16 21.71
N ARG A 43 4.36 9.46 22.16
CA ARG A 43 4.24 8.01 21.98
C ARG A 43 4.02 7.65 20.52
N GLU A 44 3.03 8.25 19.86
CA GLU A 44 2.71 7.98 18.47
C GLU A 44 3.91 8.28 17.57
N PHE A 45 4.60 9.41 17.79
CA PHE A 45 5.82 9.74 17.07
C PHE A 45 6.91 8.67 17.26
N LYS A 46 7.24 8.31 18.51
CA LYS A 46 8.28 7.30 18.80
C LYS A 46 7.97 5.94 18.14
N MET A 47 6.70 5.54 18.14
CA MET A 47 6.27 4.25 17.59
C MET A 47 6.26 4.22 16.06
N THR A 48 5.92 5.34 15.41
CA THR A 48 5.73 5.39 13.95
C THR A 48 6.97 5.86 13.19
N PHE A 49 7.81 6.70 13.81
CA PHE A 49 8.92 7.36 13.14
C PHE A 49 9.89 6.39 12.46
N GLY A 50 10.22 5.27 13.11
CA GLY A 50 11.11 4.25 12.54
C GLY A 50 10.58 3.69 11.21
N CYS A 51 9.30 3.33 11.15
CA CYS A 51 8.67 2.85 9.92
C CYS A 51 8.57 3.94 8.85
N CYS A 52 8.22 5.18 9.23
CA CYS A 52 8.18 6.31 8.30
C CYS A 52 9.56 6.57 7.66
N VAL A 53 10.63 6.57 8.46
CA VAL A 53 12.00 6.76 7.97
C VAL A 53 12.42 5.62 7.03
N GLN A 54 12.08 4.37 7.35
CA GLN A 54 12.39 3.25 6.46
C GLN A 54 11.68 3.38 5.12
N ALA A 55 10.39 3.72 5.12
CA ALA A 55 9.64 3.94 3.88
C ALA A 55 10.31 5.01 3.00
N VAL A 56 10.75 6.13 3.59
CA VAL A 56 11.43 7.21 2.86
C VAL A 56 12.82 6.79 2.37
N ARG A 57 13.59 6.03 3.16
CA ARG A 57 14.89 5.50 2.72
C ARG A 57 14.77 4.54 1.54
N TYR A 58 13.73 3.71 1.53
CA TYR A 58 13.47 2.83 0.40
C TYR A 58 12.95 3.60 -0.83
N ALA A 59 12.19 4.69 -0.63
CA ALA A 59 11.84 5.60 -1.72
C ALA A 59 13.07 6.32 -2.29
N GLU A 60 14.02 6.73 -1.44
CA GLU A 60 15.31 7.29 -1.87
C GLU A 60 16.12 6.27 -2.68
N ALA A 61 16.24 5.03 -2.19
CA ALA A 61 16.90 3.95 -2.93
C ALA A 61 16.24 3.70 -4.29
N TYR A 62 14.90 3.72 -4.35
CA TYR A 62 14.17 3.63 -5.61
C TYR A 62 14.56 4.75 -6.58
N MET A 63 14.57 6.01 -6.12
CA MET A 63 14.95 7.15 -6.96
C MET A 63 16.39 7.04 -7.49
N VAL A 64 17.34 6.65 -6.64
CA VAL A 64 18.75 6.47 -7.03
C VAL A 64 18.91 5.38 -8.10
N LEU A 65 18.22 4.24 -7.94
CA LEU A 65 18.25 3.16 -8.91
C LEU A 65 17.61 3.56 -10.24
N CYS A 66 16.46 4.24 -10.20
CA CYS A 66 15.82 4.77 -11.42
C CYS A 66 16.69 5.79 -12.14
N ASP A 67 17.33 6.72 -11.42
CA ASP A 67 18.24 7.72 -11.99
C ASP A 67 19.50 7.06 -12.60
N SER A 68 19.82 5.83 -12.18
CA SER A 68 20.90 4.99 -12.74
C SER A 68 20.44 4.06 -13.88
N GLY A 69 19.17 4.14 -14.32
CA GLY A 69 18.61 3.26 -15.36
C GLY A 69 18.27 1.84 -14.90
N LEU A 70 18.22 1.60 -13.58
CA LEU A 70 17.96 0.29 -12.94
C LEU A 70 16.53 0.21 -12.39
N SER A 71 15.53 0.58 -13.19
CA SER A 71 14.14 0.70 -12.74
C SER A 71 13.51 -0.64 -12.32
N LEU A 72 13.90 -1.75 -12.95
CA LEU A 72 13.40 -3.08 -12.57
C LEU A 72 13.90 -3.51 -11.19
N GLU A 73 15.19 -3.32 -10.92
CA GLU A 73 15.81 -3.57 -9.61
C GLU A 73 15.22 -2.64 -8.54
N ALA A 74 14.88 -1.40 -8.92
CA ALA A 74 14.25 -0.42 -8.05
C ALA A 74 12.89 -0.90 -7.50
N ARG A 75 12.20 -1.82 -8.17
CA ARG A 75 10.90 -2.37 -7.70
C ARG A 75 11.00 -3.01 -6.33
N ALA A 76 12.14 -3.63 -5.98
CA ALA A 76 12.34 -4.20 -4.65
C ALA A 76 12.32 -3.10 -3.57
N SER A 77 12.96 -1.97 -3.84
CA SER A 77 12.93 -0.79 -2.96
C SER A 77 11.53 -0.18 -2.91
N ALA A 78 10.83 -0.06 -4.04
CA ALA A 78 9.45 0.41 -4.06
C ALA A 78 8.52 -0.49 -3.22
N ARG A 79 8.71 -1.82 -3.28
CA ARG A 79 7.95 -2.77 -2.46
C ARG A 79 8.20 -2.54 -0.98
N ALA A 80 9.46 -2.45 -0.57
CA ALA A 80 9.81 -2.20 0.83
C ALA A 80 9.26 -0.84 1.32
N ALA A 81 9.27 0.20 0.48
CA ALA A 81 8.65 1.48 0.80
C ALA A 81 7.16 1.34 1.08
N LEU A 82 6.44 0.61 0.21
CA LEU A 82 5.01 0.33 0.37
C LEU A 82 4.73 -0.47 1.64
N GLU A 83 5.47 -1.57 1.89
CA GLU A 83 5.33 -2.42 3.08
C GLU A 83 5.44 -1.62 4.38
N HIS A 84 6.43 -0.73 4.48
CA HIS A 84 6.61 0.12 5.65
C HIS A 84 5.52 1.17 5.76
N ALA A 85 5.11 1.80 4.66
CA ALA A 85 4.06 2.82 4.64
C ALA A 85 2.70 2.25 5.08
N VAL A 86 2.27 1.12 4.52
CA VAL A 86 0.98 0.50 4.88
C VAL A 86 0.99 -0.06 6.31
N THR A 87 2.14 -0.57 6.78
CA THR A 87 2.28 -1.04 8.16
C THR A 87 2.09 0.11 9.16
N VAL A 88 2.73 1.25 8.92
CA VAL A 88 2.62 2.40 9.82
C VAL A 88 1.25 3.06 9.73
N GLU A 89 0.66 3.14 8.53
CA GLU A 89 -0.71 3.62 8.34
C GLU A 89 -1.70 2.79 9.17
N TRP A 90 -1.66 1.47 9.00
CA TRP A 90 -2.53 0.57 9.75
C TRP A 90 -2.34 0.73 11.26
N ALA A 91 -1.09 0.75 11.75
CA ALA A 91 -0.81 0.88 13.16
C ALA A 91 -1.26 2.23 13.75
N TYR A 92 -1.16 3.31 12.97
CA TYR A 92 -1.52 4.66 13.39
C TYR A 92 -3.03 4.86 13.47
N PHE A 93 -3.79 4.32 12.52
CA PHE A 93 -5.24 4.55 12.44
C PHE A 93 -6.09 3.50 13.18
N ARG A 94 -5.57 2.30 13.42
CA ARG A 94 -6.34 1.25 14.11
C ARG A 94 -6.29 1.40 15.62
N VAL A 95 -7.42 1.13 16.27
CA VAL A 95 -7.51 1.06 17.74
C VAL A 95 -6.56 -0.03 18.24
N GLY A 96 -5.67 0.34 19.17
CA GLY A 96 -4.60 -0.54 19.67
C GLY A 96 -3.52 -0.89 18.64
N GLY A 97 -3.54 -0.27 17.45
CA GLY A 97 -2.60 -0.57 16.36
C GLY A 97 -1.15 -0.30 16.74
N LEU A 98 -0.88 0.76 17.51
CA LEU A 98 0.46 1.08 18.01
C LEU A 98 0.98 0.05 19.00
N ASP A 99 0.13 -0.47 19.89
CA ASP A 99 0.51 -1.55 20.82
C ASP A 99 0.81 -2.84 20.06
N ARG A 100 -0.02 -3.16 19.07
CA ARG A 100 0.20 -4.32 18.19
C ARG A 100 1.49 -4.19 17.38
N LEU A 101 1.84 -2.97 16.95
CA LEU A 101 3.14 -2.67 16.33
C LEU A 101 4.31 -2.90 17.29
N ALA A 102 4.20 -2.45 18.54
CA ALA A 102 5.21 -2.68 19.58
C ALA A 102 5.41 -4.18 19.86
N ASN A 103 4.31 -4.94 19.98
CA ASN A 103 4.33 -6.37 20.23
C ASN A 103 4.94 -7.14 19.05
N SER A 104 4.61 -6.75 17.81
CA SER A 104 5.24 -7.29 16.61
C SER A 104 6.74 -7.04 16.61
N ALA A 105 7.19 -5.80 16.86
CA ALA A 105 8.61 -5.46 16.91
C ALA A 105 9.34 -6.27 17.97
N THR A 106 8.78 -6.36 19.19
CA THR A 106 9.34 -7.15 20.29
C THR A 106 9.47 -8.63 19.93
N SER A 107 8.43 -9.23 19.34
CA SER A 107 8.45 -10.61 18.87
C SER A 107 9.52 -10.82 17.80
N THR A 108 9.61 -9.94 16.79
CA THR A 108 10.58 -10.05 15.71
C THR A 108 12.02 -9.88 16.22
N SER A 109 12.27 -8.93 17.13
CA SER A 109 13.57 -8.77 17.76
C SER A 109 13.98 -10.00 18.58
N TRP A 110 13.04 -10.68 19.22
CA TRP A 110 13.30 -11.97 19.87
C TRP A 110 13.62 -13.05 18.83
N ASP A 111 12.81 -13.21 17.78
CA ASP A 111 13.02 -14.22 16.74
C ASP A 111 14.40 -14.05 16.04
N ILE A 112 14.87 -12.81 15.85
CA ILE A 112 16.22 -12.53 15.31
C ILE A 112 17.31 -12.96 16.30
N ARG A 113 17.17 -12.63 17.59
CA ARG A 113 18.12 -13.04 18.63
C ARG A 113 18.20 -14.56 18.76
N ASP A 114 17.06 -15.25 18.75
CA ASP A 114 17.00 -16.71 18.74
C ASP A 114 17.73 -17.31 17.54
N ARG A 115 17.49 -16.80 16.32
CA ARG A 115 18.20 -17.27 15.12
C ARG A 115 19.70 -17.06 15.22
N LEU A 116 20.14 -15.90 15.71
CA LEU A 116 21.56 -15.60 15.90
C LEU A 116 22.19 -16.50 16.97
N HIS A 117 21.49 -16.75 18.08
CA HIS A 117 21.91 -17.68 19.13
C HIS A 117 22.10 -19.09 18.55
N ARG A 118 21.10 -19.62 17.85
CA ARG A 118 21.17 -20.94 17.21
C ARG A 118 22.26 -21.02 16.15
N TRP A 119 22.48 -19.95 15.39
CA TRP A 119 23.55 -19.90 14.38
C TRP A 119 24.95 -19.85 15.02
N ARG A 120 25.15 -19.06 16.07
CA ARG A 120 26.45 -18.92 16.74
C ARG A 120 26.80 -20.08 17.66
N GLN A 121 25.82 -20.87 18.09
CA GLN A 121 26.00 -21.91 19.11
C GLN A 121 26.64 -21.37 20.41
N THR A 122 26.39 -20.09 20.72
CA THR A 122 26.93 -19.42 21.92
C THR A 122 26.09 -19.73 23.16
N ALA A 123 26.69 -19.64 24.35
CA ALA A 123 25.98 -19.84 25.62
C ALA A 123 24.98 -18.72 25.98
N ASP A 124 24.98 -17.60 25.24
CA ASP A 124 24.09 -16.45 25.51
C ASP A 124 22.64 -16.77 25.12
N ASP A 125 21.78 -17.02 26.11
CA ASP A 125 20.35 -17.28 25.95
C ASP A 125 19.62 -16.04 25.35
N PRO A 126 18.79 -16.18 24.28
CA PRO A 126 17.93 -15.10 23.80
C PRO A 126 16.91 -14.59 24.84
N GLY A 127 16.70 -15.34 25.93
CA GLY A 127 15.75 -15.08 27.00
C GLY A 127 14.36 -15.58 26.67
N ASP A 128 13.41 -15.37 27.57
CA ASP A 128 12.04 -15.86 27.41
C ASP A 128 11.35 -15.28 26.16
N ARG A 129 10.66 -16.16 25.44
CA ARG A 129 9.88 -15.76 24.27
C ARG A 129 8.71 -14.87 24.71
N PRO A 130 8.49 -13.71 24.06
CA PRO A 130 7.32 -12.89 24.33
C PRO A 130 6.01 -13.66 24.06
N GLY A 131 5.15 -13.75 25.06
CA GLY A 131 3.90 -14.53 25.04
C GLY A 131 2.72 -13.88 24.32
N PHE A 132 2.96 -13.12 23.26
CA PHE A 132 1.89 -12.42 22.52
C PHE A 132 1.15 -13.35 21.56
N THR A 133 -0.17 -13.31 21.58
CA THR A 133 -1.04 -13.98 20.60
C THR A 133 -0.97 -13.31 19.22
N ALA A 134 -1.47 -13.99 18.18
CA ALA A 134 -1.52 -13.41 16.84
C ALA A 134 -2.41 -12.15 16.75
N ALA A 135 -3.49 -12.09 17.54
CA ALA A 135 -4.39 -10.95 17.61
C ALA A 135 -3.72 -9.72 18.23
N GLU A 136 -2.70 -9.92 19.08
CA GLU A 136 -1.93 -8.86 19.73
C GLU A 136 -0.75 -8.37 18.88
N LYS A 137 -0.58 -8.89 17.66
CA LYS A 137 0.46 -8.49 16.70
C LYS A 137 -0.17 -7.82 15.49
N VAL A 138 0.62 -7.07 14.74
CA VAL A 138 0.23 -6.56 13.42
C VAL A 138 -0.17 -7.75 12.53
N PRO A 139 -1.31 -7.67 11.81
CA PRO A 139 -1.71 -8.68 10.85
C PRO A 139 -0.63 -8.94 9.80
N ARG A 140 -0.64 -10.12 9.19
CA ARG A 140 0.22 -10.39 8.04
C ARG A 140 -0.14 -9.44 6.90
N LEU A 141 0.85 -9.11 6.07
CA LEU A 141 0.66 -8.16 4.98
C LEU A 141 -0.36 -8.65 3.94
N THR A 142 -0.22 -9.92 3.50
CA THR A 142 -0.90 -10.50 2.34
C THR A 142 -1.88 -11.63 2.69
N SER A 143 -2.37 -11.73 3.93
CA SER A 143 -3.44 -12.69 4.24
C SER A 143 -4.81 -12.17 3.77
N ASP A 144 -5.81 -13.05 3.70
CA ASP A 144 -7.18 -12.67 3.34
C ASP A 144 -7.74 -11.57 4.28
N GLU A 145 -7.38 -11.64 5.56
CA GLU A 145 -7.64 -10.59 6.55
C GLU A 145 -6.40 -9.71 6.83
N GLY A 146 -5.50 -9.61 5.86
CA GLY A 146 -4.21 -8.94 5.98
C GLY A 146 -4.27 -7.42 5.92
N LEU A 147 -3.12 -6.78 6.15
CA LEU A 147 -3.00 -5.32 6.16
C LEU A 147 -3.52 -4.67 4.87
N LEU A 148 -3.12 -5.19 3.71
CA LEU A 148 -3.48 -4.61 2.43
C LEU A 148 -5.00 -4.62 2.22
N ARG A 149 -5.66 -5.75 2.51
CA ARG A 149 -7.12 -5.90 2.41
C ARG A 149 -7.86 -5.02 3.44
N GLN A 150 -7.31 -4.87 4.65
CA GLN A 150 -7.92 -4.03 5.68
C GLN A 150 -7.82 -2.52 5.37
N LEU A 151 -6.83 -2.10 4.57
CA LEU A 151 -6.65 -0.71 4.16
C LEU A 151 -7.30 -0.41 2.80
N ASP A 152 -7.35 -1.39 1.91
CA ASP A 152 -7.96 -1.33 0.59
C ASP A 152 -8.92 -2.52 0.37
N PRO A 153 -10.13 -2.49 0.97
CA PRO A 153 -11.11 -3.58 0.87
C PRO A 153 -11.74 -3.76 -0.52
N ASP A 154 -11.38 -2.92 -1.49
CA ASP A 154 -11.89 -3.00 -2.86
C ASP A 154 -10.79 -3.49 -3.83
N ASP A 155 -9.58 -3.76 -3.31
CA ASP A 155 -8.40 -4.17 -4.08
C ASP A 155 -8.11 -3.27 -5.28
N VAL A 156 -8.29 -1.96 -5.13
CA VAL A 156 -8.11 -1.00 -6.24
C VAL A 156 -6.64 -0.70 -6.48
N LEU A 157 -5.85 -0.58 -5.42
CA LEU A 157 -4.47 -0.11 -5.48
C LEU A 157 -3.49 -1.03 -4.76
N LEU A 158 -3.73 -1.36 -3.50
CA LEU A 158 -2.70 -1.92 -2.62
C LEU A 158 -2.41 -3.38 -2.94
N ASN A 159 -3.44 -4.20 -3.10
CA ASN A 159 -3.25 -5.62 -3.42
C ASN A 159 -2.69 -5.82 -4.84
N PRO A 160 -3.28 -5.22 -5.91
CA PRO A 160 -2.68 -5.28 -7.25
C PRO A 160 -1.28 -4.67 -7.30
N GLY A 161 -1.09 -3.54 -6.62
CA GLY A 161 0.20 -2.84 -6.54
C GLY A 161 1.27 -3.70 -5.91
N TYR A 162 0.98 -4.29 -4.75
CA TYR A 162 1.89 -5.20 -4.09
C TYR A 162 2.20 -6.45 -4.92
N ALA A 163 1.21 -7.01 -5.63
CA ALA A 163 1.42 -8.15 -6.52
C ALA A 163 2.37 -7.80 -7.66
N VAL A 164 2.17 -6.64 -8.33
CA VAL A 164 3.05 -6.14 -9.39
C VAL A 164 4.48 -5.95 -8.90
N LEU A 165 4.66 -5.32 -7.73
CA LEU A 165 5.98 -5.11 -7.15
C LEU A 165 6.64 -6.44 -6.76
N SER A 166 5.87 -7.39 -6.24
CA SER A 166 6.37 -8.71 -5.86
C SER A 166 6.83 -9.55 -7.05
N GLN A 167 6.18 -9.43 -8.22
CA GLN A 167 6.61 -10.14 -9.43
C GLN A 167 8.06 -9.83 -9.83
N GLY A 168 8.54 -8.60 -9.57
CA GLY A 168 9.92 -8.21 -9.86
C GLY A 168 10.96 -8.81 -8.91
N VAL A 169 10.54 -9.27 -7.72
CA VAL A 169 11.43 -9.80 -6.67
C VAL A 169 11.47 -11.33 -6.70
N HIS A 170 10.48 -11.98 -7.30
CA HIS A 170 10.43 -13.44 -7.43
C HIS A 170 11.16 -13.90 -8.71
N VAL A 171 12.04 -14.89 -8.55
CA VAL A 171 12.64 -15.59 -9.70
C VAL A 171 11.55 -16.44 -10.36
N THR A 172 10.92 -15.89 -11.40
CA THR A 172 9.98 -16.63 -12.24
C THR A 172 10.63 -17.03 -13.56
N ASN A 173 10.12 -18.07 -14.21
CA ASN A 173 10.59 -18.47 -15.54
C ASN A 173 10.50 -17.31 -16.56
N GLN A 174 9.48 -16.46 -16.44
CA GLN A 174 9.34 -15.25 -17.27
C GLN A 174 10.39 -14.16 -16.95
N THR A 175 10.89 -14.13 -15.71
CA THR A 175 11.98 -13.22 -15.32
C THR A 175 13.29 -13.67 -15.95
N ILE A 176 13.54 -14.99 -15.98
CA ILE A 176 14.71 -15.59 -16.61
C ILE A 176 14.66 -15.42 -18.14
N THR A 177 13.52 -15.76 -18.77
CA THR A 177 13.41 -15.66 -20.24
C THR A 177 13.35 -14.23 -20.76
N GLY A 178 12.96 -13.27 -19.92
CA GLY A 178 12.90 -11.85 -20.29
C GLY A 178 14.26 -11.20 -20.58
N PHE A 179 15.37 -11.85 -20.21
CA PHE A 179 16.72 -11.41 -20.58
C PHE A 179 17.14 -11.92 -21.96
N PHE A 180 16.43 -12.88 -22.56
CA PHE A 180 16.77 -13.39 -23.88
C PHE A 180 15.92 -12.71 -24.95
N ARG A 181 16.58 -12.08 -25.91
CA ARG A 181 15.95 -11.55 -27.11
C ARG A 181 16.46 -12.31 -28.32
N THR A 182 15.53 -12.81 -29.12
CA THR A 182 15.85 -13.41 -30.41
C THR A 182 16.10 -12.31 -31.44
N ILE A 183 17.25 -12.35 -32.11
CA ILE A 183 17.58 -11.48 -33.24
C ILE A 183 17.63 -12.37 -34.49
N ASN A 184 17.18 -11.84 -35.63
CA ASN A 184 17.21 -12.52 -36.93
C ASN A 184 16.51 -13.89 -36.91
N GLU A 185 15.17 -13.86 -36.74
CA GLU A 185 14.29 -15.02 -36.99
C GLU A 185 14.85 -16.38 -36.47
N GLN A 186 15.24 -16.39 -35.19
CA GLN A 186 15.58 -17.61 -34.40
C GLN A 186 17.01 -18.15 -34.47
N ARG A 187 17.96 -17.47 -35.11
CA ARG A 187 19.36 -17.98 -35.12
C ARG A 187 20.24 -17.46 -33.98
N ASP A 188 20.03 -16.24 -33.51
CA ASP A 188 20.87 -15.64 -32.48
C ASP A 188 20.08 -15.26 -31.23
N ILE A 189 20.57 -15.68 -30.06
CA ILE A 189 20.07 -15.28 -28.75
C ILE A 189 20.96 -14.16 -28.22
N GLN A 190 20.41 -12.97 -28.05
CA GLN A 190 21.09 -11.87 -27.38
C GLN A 190 20.61 -11.75 -25.93
N ILE A 191 21.55 -11.51 -25.02
CA ILE A 191 21.25 -11.15 -23.63
C ILE A 191 20.92 -9.66 -23.57
N ASN A 192 19.66 -9.34 -23.33
CA ASN A 192 19.21 -7.99 -23.04
C ASN A 192 19.49 -7.66 -21.58
N HIS A 193 20.67 -7.10 -21.30
CA HIS A 193 21.04 -6.65 -19.95
C HIS A 193 20.15 -5.51 -19.41
N HIS A 194 19.42 -4.80 -20.28
CA HIS A 194 18.59 -3.66 -19.92
C HIS A 194 17.16 -3.86 -20.42
N ARG A 195 16.40 -4.70 -19.71
CA ARG A 195 14.97 -4.86 -19.95
C ARG A 195 14.23 -3.58 -19.52
N GLN A 196 13.39 -3.04 -20.40
CA GLN A 196 12.55 -1.89 -20.07
C GLN A 196 11.52 -2.26 -18.99
N ASP A 197 11.33 -1.34 -18.04
CA ASP A 197 10.28 -1.47 -17.03
C ASP A 197 8.96 -0.88 -17.55
N ASN A 198 8.11 -1.76 -18.09
CA ASN A 198 6.78 -1.39 -18.59
C ASN A 198 5.82 -0.90 -17.49
N LEU A 199 6.17 -1.05 -16.21
CA LEU A 199 5.36 -0.66 -15.05
C LEU A 199 6.07 0.43 -14.23
N ALA A 200 7.03 1.15 -14.82
CA ALA A 200 7.79 2.19 -14.15
C ALA A 200 6.88 3.29 -13.59
N ASP A 201 5.91 3.76 -14.39
CA ASP A 201 4.98 4.83 -14.00
C ASP A 201 4.06 4.40 -12.86
N TYR A 202 3.55 3.17 -12.92
CA TYR A 202 2.73 2.60 -11.85
C TYR A 202 3.53 2.40 -10.56
N THR A 203 4.77 1.95 -10.67
CA THR A 203 5.70 1.82 -9.54
C THR A 203 6.00 3.18 -8.91
N LEU A 204 6.27 4.20 -9.74
CA LEU A 204 6.48 5.58 -9.29
C LEU A 204 5.26 6.09 -8.52
N HIS A 205 4.06 5.78 -8.98
CA HIS A 205 2.82 6.14 -8.31
C HIS A 205 2.71 5.49 -6.91
N LEU A 206 3.03 4.21 -6.78
CA LEU A 206 3.02 3.52 -5.48
C LEU A 206 4.06 4.10 -4.51
N VAL A 207 5.24 4.48 -5.01
CA VAL A 207 6.28 5.14 -4.19
C VAL A 207 5.82 6.53 -3.75
N ALA A 208 5.21 7.30 -4.64
CA ALA A 208 4.64 8.61 -4.31
C ALA A 208 3.52 8.49 -3.26
N ALA A 209 2.62 7.53 -3.41
CA ALA A 209 1.57 7.24 -2.43
C ALA A 209 2.17 6.86 -1.07
N SER A 210 3.19 6.00 -1.05
CA SER A 210 3.91 5.61 0.17
C SER A 210 4.54 6.82 0.87
N CYS A 211 5.20 7.71 0.11
CA CYS A 211 5.77 8.95 0.63
C CYS A 211 4.71 9.90 1.19
N MET A 212 3.56 10.03 0.51
CA MET A 212 2.44 10.85 0.96
C MET A 212 1.87 10.37 2.28
N LEU A 213 1.68 9.06 2.44
CA LEU A 213 1.18 8.46 3.69
C LEU A 213 2.12 8.76 4.87
N VAL A 214 3.42 8.52 4.70
CA VAL A 214 4.37 8.72 5.82
C VAL A 214 4.63 10.20 6.11
N ALA A 215 4.62 11.08 5.10
CA ALA A 215 4.69 12.52 5.30
C ALA A 215 3.47 13.03 6.08
N TRP A 216 2.27 12.49 5.78
CA TRP A 216 1.04 12.84 6.49
C TRP A 216 1.09 12.42 7.97
N ILE A 217 1.48 11.17 8.26
CA ILE A 217 1.57 10.65 9.64
C ILE A 217 2.58 11.49 10.43
N GLN A 218 3.73 11.77 9.82
CA GLN A 218 4.80 12.56 10.42
C GLN A 218 4.35 14.00 10.70
N ALA A 219 3.67 14.65 9.76
CA ALA A 219 3.12 15.99 9.94
C ALA A 219 2.08 16.02 11.06
N THR A 220 1.26 14.97 11.19
CA THR A 220 0.23 14.88 12.22
C THR A 220 0.83 14.67 13.62
N CYS A 221 1.92 13.89 13.72
CA CYS A 221 2.63 13.68 14.98
C CYS A 221 3.43 14.91 15.42
N SER A 222 3.96 15.70 14.48
CA SER A 222 4.86 16.82 14.76
C SER A 222 4.15 18.17 14.91
N ARG A 223 2.93 18.35 14.41
CA ARG A 223 2.21 19.63 14.51
C ARG A 223 1.51 19.80 15.86
N THR A 224 1.68 20.99 16.43
CA THR A 224 0.82 21.47 17.51
C THR A 224 -0.59 21.73 16.97
N ARG A 225 -1.64 21.37 17.71
CA ARG A 225 -3.06 21.40 17.28
C ARG A 225 -3.52 22.70 16.59
N SER A 226 -2.89 23.84 16.89
CA SER A 226 -3.17 25.15 16.29
C SER A 226 -2.76 25.31 14.82
N GLY A 227 -1.87 24.47 14.28
CA GLY A 227 -1.29 24.63 12.93
C GLY A 227 -1.88 23.75 11.83
N TYR A 228 -2.87 22.91 12.13
CA TYR A 228 -3.32 21.83 11.24
C TYR A 228 -4.05 22.32 9.98
N ARG A 229 -4.86 23.40 10.07
CA ARG A 229 -5.73 23.85 8.96
C ARG A 229 -5.03 24.60 7.83
N SER A 230 -3.94 25.31 8.09
CA SER A 230 -3.37 26.25 7.11
C SER A 230 -2.33 25.63 6.18
N SER A 231 -1.60 24.59 6.62
CA SER A 231 -0.44 24.06 5.88
C SER A 231 -0.77 22.92 4.91
N MET A 232 -1.92 22.26 5.07
CA MET A 232 -2.26 21.11 4.23
C MET A 232 -2.78 21.52 2.85
N ARG A 233 -3.48 22.66 2.78
CA ARG A 233 -3.92 23.27 1.52
C ARG A 233 -2.76 23.79 0.67
N SER A 234 -1.60 24.09 1.26
CA SER A 234 -0.44 24.62 0.54
C SER A 234 0.56 23.56 0.08
N GLN A 235 0.46 22.32 0.58
CA GLN A 235 1.47 21.27 0.33
C GLN A 235 0.97 20.11 -0.55
N MET A 236 -0.33 20.04 -0.84
CA MET A 236 -0.84 19.12 -1.86
C MET A 236 -0.91 19.88 -3.20
N PRO A 237 0.01 19.63 -4.16
CA PRO A 237 -0.05 20.26 -5.47
C PRO A 237 -1.30 19.84 -6.27
N TRP A 238 -1.97 18.77 -5.86
CA TRP A 238 -3.20 18.26 -6.44
C TRP A 238 -4.40 18.88 -5.71
N GLY A 239 -4.83 20.05 -6.20
CA GLY A 239 -5.96 20.79 -5.65
C GLY A 239 -7.26 20.01 -5.76
N CYS A 240 -7.66 19.31 -4.71
CA CYS A 240 -9.04 18.87 -4.55
C CYS A 240 -9.87 20.09 -4.11
N GLN A 241 -10.29 20.92 -5.07
CA GLN A 241 -11.19 22.04 -4.80
C GLN A 241 -12.56 21.47 -4.41
N SER A 242 -12.89 21.56 -3.13
CA SER A 242 -14.18 21.20 -2.54
C SER A 242 -15.24 22.24 -2.92
N GLY A 243 -15.60 22.27 -4.20
CA GLY A 243 -16.48 23.29 -4.79
C GLY A 243 -17.79 22.79 -5.38
N SER A 244 -18.18 21.51 -5.25
CA SER A 244 -19.51 21.07 -5.69
C SER A 244 -20.36 20.54 -4.53
N THR A 245 -21.39 21.31 -4.20
CA THR A 245 -22.34 21.11 -3.10
C THR A 245 -23.43 20.07 -3.41
N THR A 246 -23.18 19.13 -4.34
CA THR A 246 -24.17 18.15 -4.78
C THR A 246 -23.61 16.74 -4.68
N CYS A 247 -23.33 16.29 -3.46
CA CYS A 247 -23.27 14.87 -3.14
C CYS A 247 -24.21 14.62 -1.96
N GLY A 248 -25.37 14.03 -2.25
CA GLY A 248 -26.47 13.87 -1.31
C GLY A 248 -26.07 13.08 -0.07
N GLN A 249 -26.12 13.75 1.08
CA GLN A 249 -26.14 13.10 2.38
C GLN A 249 -27.46 12.35 2.53
N ARG A 250 -27.49 11.05 2.19
CA ARG A 250 -28.49 10.13 2.75
C ARG A 250 -27.96 9.66 4.10
N ALA A 251 -28.43 10.31 5.16
CA ALA A 251 -28.31 9.79 6.51
C ALA A 251 -29.07 8.46 6.58
N ILE A 252 -28.36 7.36 6.82
CA ILE A 252 -28.95 6.08 7.19
C ILE A 252 -29.29 6.19 8.67
N ALA A 253 -30.58 6.32 8.99
CA ALA A 253 -31.05 6.26 10.37
C ALA A 253 -30.84 4.84 10.93
N PRO A 254 -30.41 4.69 12.20
CA PRO A 254 -30.29 3.38 12.82
C PRO A 254 -31.67 2.77 13.05
N THR A 255 -31.86 1.54 12.58
CA THR A 255 -32.99 0.68 12.93
C THR A 255 -32.95 0.30 14.41
N PRO A 256 -34.08 0.32 15.14
CA PRO A 256 -34.12 -0.08 16.54
C PRO A 256 -34.07 -1.62 16.64
N GLU A 257 -33.01 -2.14 17.25
CA GLU A 257 -32.91 -3.56 17.59
C GLU A 257 -33.64 -3.82 18.91
N ARG A 258 -34.49 -4.86 18.90
CA ARG A 258 -35.34 -5.26 20.03
C ARG A 258 -34.50 -5.82 21.18
N ASP A 259 -34.69 -5.21 22.35
CA ASP A 259 -34.37 -5.74 23.66
C ASP A 259 -35.06 -7.08 23.95
N GLN A 260 -34.28 -8.09 24.35
CA GLN A 260 -34.65 -9.05 25.40
C GLN A 260 -33.39 -9.37 26.22
N GLY A 261 -33.45 -9.05 27.51
CA GLY A 261 -32.29 -8.86 28.36
C GLY A 261 -31.76 -10.09 29.08
N LYS A 262 -30.60 -9.90 29.71
CA LYS A 262 -30.38 -10.18 31.14
C LYS A 262 -29.06 -9.57 31.60
N ALA A 263 -29.11 -9.07 32.83
CA ALA A 263 -28.16 -8.16 33.47
C ALA A 263 -26.80 -8.79 33.79
N GLY A 264 -25.76 -7.96 33.74
CA GLY A 264 -24.43 -8.24 34.27
C GLY A 264 -23.49 -7.08 33.93
N GLY A 265 -23.42 -6.08 34.82
CA GLY A 265 -22.63 -4.87 34.62
C GLY A 265 -21.12 -5.10 34.75
N SER A 266 -20.36 -4.46 33.85
CA SER A 266 -19.07 -3.87 34.21
C SER A 266 -18.73 -2.76 33.19
N ASP A 267 -18.32 -1.62 33.71
CA ASP A 267 -18.05 -0.36 33.02
C ASP A 267 -17.30 -0.48 31.69
N ARG A 268 -17.88 0.06 30.61
CA ARG A 268 -17.14 0.44 29.40
C ARG A 268 -17.13 1.97 29.29
N PRO A 269 -15.97 2.63 29.18
CA PRO A 269 -15.94 4.06 28.93
C PRO A 269 -16.38 4.35 27.49
N TYR A 270 -17.47 5.08 27.35
CA TYR A 270 -17.85 5.77 26.11
C TYR A 270 -16.73 6.75 25.71
N LEU A 271 -16.33 6.71 24.45
CA LEU A 271 -15.45 7.73 23.86
C LEU A 271 -16.14 9.10 23.88
N ARG A 272 -15.34 10.13 24.21
CA ARG A 272 -15.72 11.54 24.06
C ARG A 272 -15.96 11.85 22.59
N THR A 273 -16.92 12.73 22.33
CA THR A 273 -17.32 13.37 21.06
C THR A 273 -16.21 14.13 20.28
N GLY A 274 -14.93 13.97 20.64
CA GLY A 274 -13.78 14.59 19.98
C GLY A 274 -13.10 13.77 18.88
N ASP A 275 -13.50 12.51 18.66
CA ASP A 275 -12.85 11.58 17.70
C ASP A 275 -13.46 11.57 16.29
N LEU A 276 -14.55 12.32 16.05
CA LEU A 276 -15.20 12.39 14.73
C LEU A 276 -14.34 13.09 13.67
N ALA A 277 -13.43 13.98 14.07
CA ALA A 277 -12.50 14.63 13.13
C ALA A 277 -11.49 13.64 12.51
N GLY A 278 -11.15 12.55 13.21
CA GLY A 278 -10.29 11.50 12.67
C GLY A 278 -10.99 10.66 11.59
N ALA A 279 -12.28 10.38 11.77
CA ALA A 279 -13.09 9.63 10.81
C ALA A 279 -13.34 10.39 9.51
N GLU A 280 -13.57 11.71 9.57
CA GLU A 280 -13.73 12.56 8.37
C GLU A 280 -12.43 12.71 7.57
N THR A 281 -11.27 12.65 8.24
CA THR A 281 -9.96 12.69 7.60
C THR A 281 -9.58 11.34 6.98
N TRP A 282 -9.95 10.24 7.65
CA TRP A 282 -9.82 8.88 7.11
C TRP A 282 -10.72 8.67 5.89
N LEU A 283 -11.97 9.15 5.94
CA LEU A 283 -12.85 9.23 4.78
C LEU A 283 -12.26 10.12 3.69
N SER A 284 -11.70 11.29 3.99
CA SER A 284 -11.11 12.16 2.97
C SER A 284 -9.84 11.59 2.32
N MET A 285 -9.02 10.79 3.03
CA MET A 285 -7.88 10.09 2.42
C MET A 285 -8.32 8.85 1.67
N SER A 286 -9.20 8.02 2.24
CA SER A 286 -9.83 6.92 1.50
C SER A 286 -10.53 7.43 0.25
N ILE A 287 -11.21 8.58 0.32
CA ILE A 287 -11.82 9.29 -0.80
C ILE A 287 -10.75 9.84 -1.74
N CYS A 288 -9.70 10.54 -1.31
CA CYS A 288 -8.62 10.97 -2.21
C CYS A 288 -7.98 9.79 -2.95
N THR A 289 -7.75 8.66 -2.27
CA THR A 289 -7.25 7.42 -2.88
C THR A 289 -8.33 6.67 -3.68
N ARG A 290 -9.62 6.94 -3.50
CA ARG A 290 -10.76 6.31 -4.23
C ARG A 290 -11.35 7.16 -5.36
N THR A 291 -11.22 8.48 -5.32
CA THR A 291 -11.80 9.41 -6.31
C THR A 291 -10.75 10.03 -7.21
N ALA A 292 -9.53 10.29 -6.72
CA ALA A 292 -8.46 10.78 -7.60
C ALA A 292 -7.84 9.64 -8.43
N LEU A 293 -7.72 8.44 -7.86
CA LEU A 293 -7.01 7.33 -8.52
C LEU A 293 -7.73 6.70 -9.71
N PRO A 294 -9.03 6.34 -9.67
CA PRO A 294 -9.71 5.76 -10.84
C PRO A 294 -9.81 6.75 -12.01
N VAL A 295 -9.81 8.04 -11.69
CA VAL A 295 -9.89 9.16 -12.63
C VAL A 295 -8.51 9.44 -13.27
N LEU A 296 -7.41 9.22 -12.55
CA LEU A 296 -6.02 9.24 -13.07
C LEU A 296 -5.66 7.98 -13.88
N LEU A 297 -6.24 6.82 -13.55
CA LEU A 297 -5.85 5.53 -14.12
C LEU A 297 -6.51 5.20 -15.46
N GLY A 298 -7.45 6.02 -15.96
CA GLY A 298 -8.05 5.87 -17.30
C GLY A 298 -8.32 4.42 -17.69
N ASN A 299 -8.97 3.65 -16.81
CA ASN A 299 -9.01 2.17 -16.77
C ASN A 299 -8.84 1.44 -18.13
N PRO A 300 -7.60 1.17 -18.60
CA PRO A 300 -7.39 0.49 -19.89
C PRO A 300 -7.68 -1.02 -19.80
N TRP A 301 -7.72 -1.57 -18.57
CA TRP A 301 -7.88 -3.00 -18.31
C TRP A 301 -9.33 -3.50 -18.38
N ARG A 302 -10.32 -2.61 -18.56
CA ARG A 302 -11.74 -2.99 -18.69
C ARG A 302 -12.22 -3.14 -20.13
N ARG A 303 -11.39 -2.88 -21.15
CA ARG A 303 -11.82 -2.86 -22.56
C ARG A 303 -11.65 -4.19 -23.33
N ASP A 304 -10.79 -5.11 -22.90
CA ASP A 304 -10.47 -6.29 -23.73
C ASP A 304 -11.04 -7.63 -23.25
N SER A 305 -11.72 -7.70 -22.10
CA SER A 305 -12.30 -8.96 -21.61
C SER A 305 -13.54 -9.45 -22.39
N ARG A 306 -14.04 -8.69 -23.37
CA ARG A 306 -15.17 -9.08 -24.23
C ARG A 306 -14.77 -9.52 -25.65
N ALA A 307 -13.49 -9.45 -26.02
CA ALA A 307 -13.05 -9.77 -27.39
C ALA A 307 -12.66 -11.25 -27.59
N HIS A 308 -12.73 -12.11 -26.56
CA HIS A 308 -12.31 -13.51 -26.64
C HIS A 308 -13.40 -14.55 -26.38
N GLU A 309 -14.68 -14.17 -26.34
CA GLU A 309 -15.79 -15.08 -26.02
C GLU A 309 -16.54 -15.62 -27.24
N GLU A 310 -15.96 -15.56 -28.45
CA GLU A 310 -16.50 -16.27 -29.62
C GLU A 310 -15.40 -17.00 -30.40
N ALA A 311 -15.21 -18.28 -30.07
CA ALA A 311 -14.66 -19.28 -30.99
C ALA A 311 -15.39 -20.63 -30.80
N PRO A 312 -15.60 -21.43 -31.85
CA PRO A 312 -16.69 -22.38 -31.93
C PRO A 312 -16.38 -23.74 -31.28
N GLY A 313 -17.45 -24.38 -30.80
CA GLY A 313 -17.43 -25.62 -30.01
C GLY A 313 -16.69 -26.80 -30.68
N ARG A 314 -15.84 -27.44 -29.88
CA ARG A 314 -15.32 -28.78 -30.16
C ARG A 314 -16.38 -29.82 -29.84
N ARG A 315 -16.78 -30.58 -30.87
CA ARG A 315 -17.58 -31.80 -30.73
C ARG A 315 -16.77 -32.87 -29.98
N HIS A 316 -17.36 -33.43 -28.94
CA HIS A 316 -16.91 -34.68 -28.34
C HIS A 316 -17.14 -35.82 -29.35
N VAL A 317 -16.07 -36.48 -29.77
CA VAL A 317 -16.13 -37.77 -30.47
C VAL A 317 -16.13 -38.86 -29.40
N ALA A 318 -17.20 -39.65 -29.38
CA ALA A 318 -17.36 -40.80 -28.50
C ALA A 318 -16.35 -41.89 -28.86
N ALA A 319 -15.67 -42.43 -27.85
CA ALA A 319 -14.85 -43.63 -27.97
C ALA A 319 -15.79 -44.85 -28.11
N GLY A 320 -15.76 -45.49 -29.28
CA GLY A 320 -16.40 -46.77 -29.53
C GLY A 320 -15.51 -47.93 -29.08
N ASN A 321 -16.14 -48.90 -28.43
CA ASN A 321 -15.59 -50.22 -28.10
C ASN A 321 -15.19 -50.99 -29.38
N GLU A 322 -14.02 -51.61 -29.38
CA GLU A 322 -13.75 -52.75 -30.26
C GLU A 322 -13.24 -53.96 -29.46
N THR A 323 -13.96 -55.06 -29.69
CA THR A 323 -13.77 -56.42 -29.21
C THR A 323 -12.65 -57.14 -29.96
N LYS A 324 -11.91 -57.97 -29.20
CA LYS A 324 -11.26 -59.25 -29.56
C LYS A 324 -11.27 -59.68 -31.04
N THR A 325 -10.07 -60.03 -31.53
CA THR A 325 -9.82 -61.31 -32.23
C THR A 325 -8.40 -61.80 -31.97
N SER A 326 -8.31 -63.10 -31.77
CA SER A 326 -7.16 -64.00 -31.63
C SER A 326 -6.29 -64.09 -32.89
N ASP A 327 -4.97 -64.23 -32.68
CA ASP A 327 -4.13 -65.36 -33.11
C ASP A 327 -2.79 -65.33 -32.35
#